data_AF-A0A7S4D728-F1
#
_entry.id   AF-A0A7S4D728-F1
#
_cell.length_a   1.000
_cell.length_b   1.000
_cell.length_c   1.000
_cell.angle_alpha   90.00
_cell.angle_beta   90.00
_cell.angle_gamma   90.00
#
_symmetry.space_group_name_H-M   'P 1'
#
loop_
_entity.id
_entity.type
_entity.pdbx_description
1 polymer ?
#
loop_
_entity_poly.entity_id
_entity_poly.type
_entity_poly.pdbx_seq_one_letter_code
_entity_poly.pdbx_strand_id
1 'polypeptide(L)'
;GDGTGRVLRARDVVGPPLPGRKITIMADTYDATDLVELAKGSDLVVHEATLANMMEQKAVSQGHACPRIAADFANKAQARALVLTHFSPRYAPGGPAGMEAAAAFVKEAAADYKHGPVIAAEDFMVIQVAKRERRKEGGTASPGN
;
A
#
# COMPACT_ATOMS: atom_id res chain seq x y z
N GLY A 1 5.89 50.21 -26.06
CA GLY A 1 5.94 49.41 -24.83
C GLY A 1 5.64 50.34 -23.68
N ASP A 2 4.69 50.00 -22.82
CA ASP A 2 4.15 50.83 -21.75
C ASP A 2 4.99 50.85 -20.45
N GLY A 3 6.14 50.17 -20.43
CA GLY A 3 7.18 50.38 -19.42
C GLY A 3 6.83 49.90 -18.00
N THR A 4 5.74 49.17 -17.81
CA THR A 4 5.29 48.69 -16.50
C THR A 4 5.96 47.36 -16.14
N GLY A 5 7.26 47.40 -15.81
CA GLY A 5 7.94 46.21 -15.29
C GLY A 5 7.18 45.62 -14.09
N ARG A 6 6.73 44.37 -14.20
CA ARG A 6 5.93 43.70 -13.16
C ARG A 6 6.81 42.69 -12.41
N VAL A 7 6.84 42.79 -11.08
CA VAL A 7 7.55 41.83 -10.23
C VAL A 7 6.70 40.57 -10.05
N LEU A 8 7.20 39.43 -10.51
CA LEU A 8 6.61 38.11 -10.26
C LEU A 8 7.38 37.41 -9.13
N ARG A 9 6.64 36.88 -8.16
CA ARG A 9 7.19 36.03 -7.08
C ARG A 9 7.03 34.58 -7.50
N ALA A 10 7.93 33.70 -7.06
CA ALA A 10 7.86 32.27 -7.40
C ALA A 10 6.47 31.65 -7.12
N ARG A 11 5.85 32.00 -5.98
CA ARG A 11 4.49 31.57 -5.60
C ARG A 11 3.38 31.96 -6.59
N ASP A 12 3.61 32.97 -7.42
CA ASP A 12 2.64 33.43 -8.41
C ASP A 12 2.67 32.56 -9.68
N VAL A 13 3.69 31.69 -9.83
CA VAL A 13 3.93 30.86 -11.01
C VAL A 13 4.18 29.38 -10.69
N VAL A 14 4.26 28.99 -9.41
CA VAL A 14 4.33 27.58 -8.99
C VAL A 14 2.98 27.10 -8.47
N GLY A 15 2.58 25.90 -8.88
CA GLY A 15 1.39 25.24 -8.34
C GLY A 15 1.61 24.74 -6.90
N PRO A 16 0.53 24.29 -6.22
CA PRO A 16 0.65 23.74 -4.87
C PRO A 16 1.57 22.50 -4.84
N PRO A 17 2.22 22.22 -3.70
CA PRO A 17 3.07 21.05 -3.56
C PRO A 17 2.33 19.75 -3.88
N LEU A 18 2.96 18.86 -4.64
CA LEU A 18 2.42 17.53 -4.89
C LEU A 18 2.69 16.64 -3.66
N PRO A 19 1.67 15.95 -3.12
CA PRO A 19 1.89 14.98 -2.06
C PRO A 19 2.90 13.90 -2.49
N GLY A 20 3.85 13.60 -1.62
CA GLY A 20 4.81 12.52 -1.83
C GLY A 20 4.15 11.14 -1.87
N ARG A 21 4.87 10.16 -2.41
CA ARG A 21 4.48 8.75 -2.32
C ARG A 21 4.86 8.22 -0.94
N LYS A 22 4.02 7.38 -0.36
CA LYS A 22 4.29 6.68 0.88
C LYS A 22 4.22 5.18 0.64
N ILE A 23 5.31 4.47 0.92
CA ILE A 23 5.39 3.01 0.81
C ILE A 23 5.74 2.49 2.20
N THR A 24 4.99 1.51 2.68
CA THR A 24 5.29 0.77 3.91
C THR A 24 5.75 -0.63 3.51
N ILE A 25 6.93 -1.02 3.98
CA ILE A 25 7.48 -2.35 3.78
C ILE A 25 7.59 -2.99 5.15
N MET A 26 6.83 -4.06 5.36
CA MET A 26 6.85 -4.84 6.58
C MET A 26 7.89 -5.94 6.46
N ALA A 27 8.71 -6.09 7.50
CA ALA A 27 9.50 -7.29 7.70
C ALA A 27 8.63 -8.39 8.34
N ASP A 28 9.24 -9.53 8.64
CA ASP A 28 8.56 -10.65 9.28
C ASP A 28 7.93 -10.24 10.62
N THR A 29 6.63 -10.48 10.75
CA THR A 29 5.84 -10.21 11.95
C THR A 29 4.51 -10.96 11.91
N TYR A 30 4.05 -11.41 13.07
CA TYR A 30 2.70 -11.94 13.26
C TYR A 30 1.68 -10.88 13.71
N ASP A 31 2.16 -9.75 14.23
CA ASP A 31 1.33 -8.63 14.71
C ASP A 31 2.02 -7.30 14.43
N ALA A 32 1.36 -6.47 13.61
CA ALA A 32 1.83 -5.16 13.20
C ALA A 32 0.93 -4.03 13.72
N THR A 33 0.08 -4.30 14.71
CA THR A 33 -0.95 -3.35 15.16
C THR A 33 -0.36 -2.00 15.58
N ASP A 34 0.78 -1.98 16.28
CA ASP A 34 1.44 -0.75 16.72
C ASP A 34 2.02 0.09 15.57
N LEU A 35 2.18 -0.50 14.38
CA LEU A 35 2.72 0.15 13.18
C LEU A 35 1.63 0.76 12.30
N VAL A 36 0.34 0.59 12.63
CA VAL A 36 -0.79 1.06 11.82
C VAL A 36 -0.75 2.57 11.63
N GLU A 37 -0.54 3.36 12.69
CA GLU A 37 -0.51 4.82 12.56
C GLU A 37 0.70 5.29 11.74
N LEU A 38 1.84 4.58 11.84
CA LEU A 38 3.00 4.86 10.98
C LEU A 38 2.70 4.53 9.50
N ALA A 39 1.93 3.48 9.22
CA ALA A 39 1.55 3.04 7.88
C ALA A 39 0.34 3.79 7.29
N LYS A 40 -0.33 4.64 8.09
CA LYS A 40 -1.59 5.27 7.71
C LYS A 40 -1.51 6.06 6.41
N GLY A 41 -2.46 5.78 5.52
CA GLY A 41 -2.59 6.36 4.20
C GLY A 41 -1.46 6.01 3.25
N SER A 42 -0.79 4.87 3.38
CA SER A 42 0.24 4.44 2.41
C SER A 42 -0.33 4.22 1.00
N ASP A 43 0.43 4.57 -0.03
CA ASP A 43 0.09 4.25 -1.42
C ASP A 43 0.28 2.76 -1.71
N LEU A 44 1.21 2.12 -1.01
CA LEU A 44 1.49 0.69 -1.10
C LEU A 44 1.91 0.16 0.27
N VAL A 45 1.32 -0.94 0.70
CA VAL A 45 1.81 -1.77 1.80
C VAL A 45 2.36 -3.06 1.20
N VAL A 46 3.61 -3.39 1.50
CA VAL A 46 4.21 -4.70 1.26
C VAL A 46 4.22 -5.44 2.59
N HIS A 47 3.54 -6.58 2.67
CA HIS A 47 3.39 -7.36 3.89
C HIS A 47 3.70 -8.83 3.64
N GLU A 48 4.30 -9.49 4.62
CA GLU A 48 4.47 -10.94 4.56
C GLU A 48 3.12 -11.67 4.62
N ALA A 49 3.05 -12.80 3.93
CA ALA A 49 1.97 -13.76 4.02
C ALA A 49 2.61 -15.15 3.86
N THR A 50 3.17 -15.68 4.94
CA THR A 50 4.00 -16.88 4.90
C THR A 50 3.18 -18.14 4.68
N LEU A 51 2.00 -18.26 5.32
CA LEU A 51 1.11 -19.42 5.20
C LEU A 51 -0.33 -19.00 4.88
N ALA A 52 -1.09 -19.89 4.25
CA ALA A 52 -2.50 -19.66 3.93
C ALA A 52 -3.35 -19.45 5.19
N ASN A 53 -4.51 -18.81 5.06
CA ASN A 53 -5.41 -18.48 6.17
C ASN A 53 -5.81 -19.70 7.01
N MET A 54 -6.00 -20.88 6.39
CA MET A 54 -6.31 -22.12 7.11
C MET A 54 -5.21 -22.57 8.08
N MET A 55 -3.99 -22.03 7.94
CA MET A 55 -2.82 -22.31 8.78
C MET A 55 -2.42 -21.13 9.65
N GLU A 56 -3.30 -20.13 9.85
CA GLU A 56 -2.98 -18.90 10.59
C GLU A 56 -2.40 -19.16 11.98
N GLN A 57 -3.00 -20.06 12.77
CA GLN A 57 -2.49 -20.38 14.11
C GLN A 57 -1.02 -20.84 14.07
N LYS A 58 -0.64 -21.56 13.01
CA LYS A 58 0.74 -22.00 12.79
C LYS A 58 1.62 -20.84 12.31
N ALA A 59 1.12 -19.95 11.46
CA ALA A 59 1.86 -18.77 11.03
C ALA A 59 2.21 -17.92 12.27
N VAL A 60 1.21 -17.60 13.08
CA VAL A 60 1.35 -16.81 14.29
C VAL A 60 2.29 -17.46 15.30
N SER A 61 2.18 -18.78 15.53
CA SER A 61 3.08 -19.47 16.46
C SER A 61 4.54 -19.52 15.99
N GLN A 62 4.79 -19.31 14.70
CA GLN A 62 6.11 -19.20 14.10
C GLN A 62 6.58 -17.74 13.92
N GLY A 63 5.79 -16.76 14.37
CA GLY A 63 6.12 -15.34 14.26
C GLY A 63 5.79 -14.71 12.90
N HIS A 64 4.95 -15.37 12.10
CA HIS A 64 4.60 -14.96 10.73
C HIS A 64 3.12 -14.62 10.56
N ALA A 65 2.80 -14.01 9.43
CA ALA A 65 1.44 -13.63 9.04
C ALA A 65 0.84 -14.57 7.98
N CYS A 66 -0.49 -14.55 7.91
CA CYS A 66 -1.29 -15.09 6.81
C CYS A 66 -1.90 -13.95 5.97
N PRO A 67 -2.47 -14.22 4.78
CA PRO A 67 -3.14 -13.22 3.96
C PRO A 67 -4.17 -12.36 4.71
N ARG A 68 -4.93 -12.94 5.64
CA ARG A 68 -5.93 -12.22 6.45
C ARG A 68 -5.29 -11.18 7.38
N ILE A 69 -4.19 -11.52 8.04
CA ILE A 69 -3.45 -10.59 8.91
C ILE A 69 -2.91 -9.42 8.08
N ALA A 70 -2.32 -9.71 6.92
CA ALA A 70 -1.82 -8.69 5.99
C ALA A 70 -2.95 -7.76 5.49
N ALA A 71 -4.11 -8.32 5.13
CA ALA A 71 -5.28 -7.57 4.68
C ALA A 71 -5.86 -6.67 5.79
N ASP A 72 -5.96 -7.18 7.03
CA ASP A 72 -6.43 -6.41 8.18
C ASP A 72 -5.50 -5.23 8.48
N PHE A 73 -4.18 -5.44 8.49
CA PHE A 73 -3.22 -4.35 8.64
C PHE A 73 -3.36 -3.29 7.53
N ALA A 74 -3.47 -3.71 6.27
CA ALA A 74 -3.62 -2.80 5.13
C ALA A 74 -4.94 -2.01 5.19
N ASN A 75 -6.03 -2.62 5.68
CA ASN A 75 -7.30 -1.94 5.94
C ASN A 75 -7.17 -0.88 7.04
N LYS A 76 -6.60 -1.25 8.19
CA LYS A 76 -6.38 -0.32 9.31
C LYS A 76 -5.47 0.84 8.89
N ALA A 77 -4.45 0.56 8.09
CA ALA A 77 -3.57 1.56 7.52
C ALA A 77 -4.23 2.39 6.39
N GLN A 78 -5.44 2.05 5.93
CA GLN A 78 -6.09 2.68 4.78
C GLN A 78 -5.17 2.74 3.55
N ALA A 79 -4.39 1.67 3.33
CA ALA A 79 -3.45 1.58 2.23
C ALA A 79 -4.22 1.56 0.90
N ARG A 80 -3.64 2.11 -0.18
CA ARG A 80 -4.28 2.11 -1.51
C ARG A 80 -4.08 0.82 -2.30
N ALA A 81 -3.03 0.07 -1.98
CA ALA A 81 -2.77 -1.25 -2.53
C ALA A 81 -2.00 -2.11 -1.52
N LEU A 82 -2.18 -3.42 -1.60
CA LEU A 82 -1.50 -4.43 -0.79
C LEU A 82 -0.67 -5.35 -1.69
N VAL A 83 0.58 -5.59 -1.31
CA VAL A 83 1.46 -6.58 -1.91
C VAL A 83 1.78 -7.63 -0.86
N LEU A 84 1.50 -8.88 -1.18
CA LEU A 84 1.85 -10.05 -0.38
C LEU A 84 3.23 -10.56 -0.83
N THR A 85 4.10 -10.88 0.12
CA THR A 85 5.43 -11.44 -0.13
C THR A 85 5.82 -12.44 0.96
N HIS A 86 7.07 -12.92 0.93
CA HIS A 86 7.64 -13.81 1.92
C HIS A 86 6.83 -15.11 2.08
N PHE A 87 6.47 -15.72 0.96
CA PHE A 87 5.73 -16.97 0.94
C PHE A 87 6.60 -18.12 1.45
N SER A 88 6.00 -19.06 2.19
CA SER A 88 6.71 -20.29 2.55
C SER A 88 7.23 -20.99 1.30
N PRO A 89 8.44 -21.59 1.33
CA PRO A 89 8.97 -22.38 0.20
C PRO A 89 8.06 -23.52 -0.25
N ARG A 90 7.12 -23.95 0.61
CA ARG A 90 6.05 -24.89 0.28
C ARG A 90 5.15 -24.42 -0.87
N TYR A 91 5.10 -23.10 -1.08
CA TYR A 91 4.34 -22.41 -2.12
C TYR A 91 5.27 -21.74 -3.15
N ALA A 92 6.57 -22.08 -3.15
CA ALA A 92 7.55 -21.41 -3.98
C ALA A 92 7.13 -21.40 -5.47
N PRO A 93 7.17 -20.23 -6.13
CA PRO A 93 6.91 -20.14 -7.56
C PRO A 93 8.00 -20.90 -8.33
N GLY A 94 7.59 -21.72 -9.29
CA GLY A 94 8.49 -22.63 -10.03
C GLY A 94 7.77 -23.76 -10.76
N GLY A 95 6.50 -24.01 -10.43
CA GLY A 95 5.60 -24.91 -11.16
C GLY A 95 4.12 -24.51 -11.00
N PRO A 96 3.18 -25.24 -11.64
CA PRO A 96 1.75 -24.92 -11.63
C PRO A 96 1.18 -24.73 -10.21
N ALA A 97 1.64 -25.53 -9.25
CA ALA A 97 1.21 -25.46 -7.85
C ALA A 97 1.61 -24.16 -7.14
N GLY A 98 2.74 -23.55 -7.50
CA GLY A 98 3.19 -22.28 -6.92
C GLY A 98 2.38 -21.08 -7.41
N MET A 99 2.05 -21.06 -8.72
CA MET A 99 1.16 -20.03 -9.29
C MET A 99 -0.26 -20.13 -8.73
N GLU A 100 -0.78 -21.35 -8.56
CA GLU A 100 -2.08 -21.58 -7.93
C GLU A 100 -2.09 -21.11 -6.47
N ALA A 101 -1.01 -21.35 -5.73
CA ALA A 101 -0.86 -20.87 -4.37
C ALA A 101 -0.83 -19.33 -4.29
N ALA A 102 -0.05 -18.66 -5.13
CA ALA A 102 -0.01 -17.18 -5.15
C ALA A 102 -1.39 -16.58 -5.46
N ALA A 103 -2.11 -17.13 -6.44
CA ALA A 103 -3.48 -16.71 -6.76
C ALA A 103 -4.45 -16.96 -5.59
N ALA A 104 -4.31 -18.08 -4.87
CA ALA A 104 -5.10 -18.36 -3.68
C ALA A 104 -4.86 -17.34 -2.56
N PHE A 105 -3.61 -16.94 -2.33
CA PHE A 105 -3.25 -15.95 -1.31
C PHE A 105 -3.83 -14.57 -1.64
N VAL A 106 -3.76 -14.17 -2.91
CA VAL A 106 -4.41 -12.94 -3.38
C VAL A 106 -5.91 -13.00 -3.13
N LYS A 107 -6.57 -14.11 -3.48
CA LYS A 107 -8.01 -14.29 -3.26
C LYS A 107 -8.38 -14.23 -1.78
N GLU A 108 -7.58 -14.87 -0.92
CA GLU A 108 -7.76 -14.88 0.53
C GLU A 108 -7.67 -13.48 1.13
N ALA A 109 -6.64 -12.71 0.80
CA ALA A 109 -6.52 -11.32 1.27
C ALA A 109 -7.57 -10.39 0.65
N ALA A 110 -7.88 -10.56 -0.63
CA ALA A 110 -8.88 -9.74 -1.33
C ALA A 110 -10.31 -9.95 -0.81
N ALA A 111 -10.59 -11.07 -0.13
CA ALA A 111 -11.87 -11.28 0.54
C ALA A 111 -12.11 -10.26 1.66
N ASP A 112 -11.04 -9.82 2.34
CA ASP A 112 -11.11 -8.93 3.49
C ASP A 112 -10.65 -7.49 3.19
N TYR A 113 -9.74 -7.28 2.23
CA TYR A 113 -9.16 -5.98 1.88
C TYR A 113 -10.10 -5.11 1.02
N LYS A 114 -10.33 -3.85 1.43
CA LYS A 114 -11.42 -3.01 0.89
C LYS A 114 -10.99 -1.78 0.08
N HIS A 115 -9.70 -1.48 0.01
CA HIS A 115 -9.22 -0.18 -0.47
C HIS A 115 -8.61 -0.19 -1.87
N GLY A 116 -8.29 -1.35 -2.42
CA GLY A 116 -7.67 -1.43 -3.73
C GLY A 116 -7.20 -2.83 -4.10
N PRO A 117 -6.22 -2.95 -5.02
CA PRO A 117 -5.75 -4.24 -5.49
C PRO A 117 -4.88 -4.94 -4.44
N VAL A 118 -4.95 -6.27 -4.45
CA VAL A 118 -4.00 -7.18 -3.80
C VAL A 118 -3.14 -7.84 -4.87
N ILE A 119 -1.82 -7.87 -4.64
CA ILE A 119 -0.83 -8.39 -5.58
C ILE A 119 0.03 -9.42 -4.84
N ALA A 120 0.27 -10.59 -5.43
CA ALA A 120 1.34 -11.47 -4.96
C ALA A 120 2.64 -11.07 -5.63
N ALA A 121 3.69 -10.81 -4.86
CA ALA A 121 5.01 -10.50 -5.38
C ALA A 121 5.66 -11.74 -5.99
N GLU A 122 6.42 -11.54 -7.06
CA GLU A 122 7.28 -12.56 -7.66
C GLU A 122 8.73 -12.09 -7.65
N ASP A 123 9.66 -13.03 -7.74
CA ASP A 123 11.06 -12.71 -7.90
C ASP A 123 11.26 -11.79 -9.10
N PHE A 124 12.03 -10.73 -8.92
CA PHE A 124 12.31 -9.69 -9.91
C PHE A 124 11.11 -8.84 -10.37
N MET A 125 9.95 -8.97 -9.72
CA MET A 125 8.78 -8.14 -10.03
C MET A 125 9.07 -6.65 -9.80
N VAL A 126 8.65 -5.80 -10.74
CA VAL A 126 8.70 -4.33 -10.62
C VAL A 126 7.29 -3.77 -10.48
N ILE A 127 7.03 -3.08 -9.37
CA ILE A 127 5.75 -2.42 -9.12
C ILE A 127 5.91 -0.91 -9.25
N GLN A 128 5.12 -0.31 -10.15
CA GLN A 128 5.08 1.14 -10.33
C GLN A 128 4.09 1.79 -9.36
N VAL A 129 4.58 2.64 -8.46
CA VAL A 129 3.73 3.41 -7.54
C VAL A 129 3.40 4.77 -8.17
N ALA A 130 2.15 4.92 -8.61
CA ALA A 130 1.67 6.14 -9.24
C ALA A 130 1.82 7.37 -8.33
N LYS A 131 2.03 8.55 -8.93
CA LYS A 131 2.01 9.81 -8.17
C LYS A 131 0.60 10.08 -7.67
N ARG A 132 0.48 10.67 -6.49
CA ARG A 132 -0.81 11.17 -6.01
C ARG A 132 -1.30 12.30 -6.91
N GLU A 133 -2.57 12.25 -7.27
CA GLU A 133 -3.22 13.37 -7.94
C GLU A 133 -3.32 14.56 -6.98
N ARG A 134 -3.33 15.77 -7.54
CA ARG A 134 -3.60 16.99 -6.78
C ARG A 134 -4.97 16.85 -6.13
N ARG A 135 -5.06 16.99 -4.80
CA ARG A 135 -6.34 17.30 -4.17
C ARG A 135 -6.82 18.62 -4.77
N LYS A 136 -8.00 18.63 -5.40
CA LYS A 136 -8.68 19.88 -5.69
C LYS A 136 -9.00 20.51 -4.33
N GLU A 137 -8.36 21.63 -4.00
CA GLU A 137 -8.79 22.41 -2.84
C GLU A 137 -10.25 22.75 -3.03
N GLY A 138 -11.11 22.29 -2.12
CA GLY A 138 -12.49 22.72 -2.06
C GLY A 138 -12.47 24.21 -1.74
N GLY A 139 -12.79 25.04 -2.73
CA GLY A 139 -12.90 26.48 -2.54
C GLY A 139 -14.01 26.80 -1.57
N THR A 140 -13.68 26.99 -0.29
CA THR A 140 -14.50 27.81 0.59
C THR A 140 -14.18 29.26 0.26
N ALA A 141 -14.97 29.85 -0.62
CA ALA A 141 -15.07 31.30 -0.68
C ALA A 141 -15.64 31.77 0.66
N SER A 142 -14.80 32.36 1.50
CA SER A 142 -15.28 33.18 2.60
C SER A 142 -16.01 34.38 2.02
N PRO A 143 -17.25 34.69 2.44
CA PRO A 143 -17.86 35.97 2.11
C PRO A 143 -17.08 37.05 2.88
N GLY A 144 -16.42 37.93 2.13
CA GLY A 144 -15.78 39.12 2.67
C GLY A 144 -16.83 40.08 3.25
N ASN A 145 -16.49 40.62 4.42
CA ASN A 145 -17.24 41.61 5.19
C ASN A 145 -17.24 42.99 4.52
#